data_AF-A0A967D7D4-F1
#
_entry.id   AF-A0A967D7D4-F1
#
_cell.length_a   1.000
_cell.length_b   1.000
_cell.length_c   1.000
_cell.angle_alpha   90.00
_cell.angle_beta   90.00
_cell.angle_gamma   90.00
#
_symmetry.space_group_name_H-M   'P 1'
#
loop_
_entity.id
_entity.type
_entity.pdbx_description
1 polymer ?
#
loop_
_entity_poly.entity_id
_entity_poly.type
_entity_poly.pdbx_seq_one_letter_code
_entity_poly.pdbx_strand_id
1 'polypeptide(L)'
;MTRDDSSNLPLSAFHWGTYRVKVEGDRVSGLIPFEHDEDPSPIGHGITDVIDGPTRITAPMIRKSWLEDGPGAHTDRRGAEPFVEVSWETAERLVAEELTRVCAEYGNE
;
A
#
# COMPACT_ATOMS: atom_id res chain seq x y z
N MET A 1 21.86 5.32 32.21
CA MET A 1 21.06 5.08 31.00
C MET A 1 20.93 3.58 30.82
N THR A 2 19.83 3.02 31.30
CA THR A 2 19.50 1.59 31.16
C THR A 2 19.30 1.29 29.68
N ARG A 3 19.99 0.25 29.18
CA ARG A 3 19.72 -0.34 27.86
C ARG A 3 18.22 -0.66 27.81
N ASP A 4 17.50 0.03 26.95
CA ASP A 4 16.13 -0.31 26.62
C ASP A 4 16.17 -1.69 25.95
N ASP A 5 15.52 -2.69 26.55
CA ASP A 5 15.55 -4.06 26.05
C ASP A 5 14.59 -4.19 24.86
N SER A 6 15.04 -3.62 23.73
CA SER A 6 14.35 -3.63 22.44
C SER A 6 14.03 -5.05 21.93
N SER A 7 14.62 -6.10 22.52
CA SER A 7 14.31 -7.50 22.19
C SER A 7 12.87 -7.91 22.53
N ASN A 8 12.18 -7.15 23.39
CA ASN A 8 10.77 -7.37 23.70
C ASN A 8 9.80 -6.64 22.74
N LEU A 9 10.30 -5.81 21.84
CA LEU A 9 9.48 -5.15 20.83
C LEU A 9 9.01 -6.14 19.76
N PRO A 10 7.84 -5.91 19.14
CA PRO A 10 7.37 -6.71 18.01
C PRO A 10 8.44 -6.81 16.92
N LEU A 11 8.67 -8.03 16.43
CA LEU A 11 9.60 -8.30 15.33
C LEU A 11 8.81 -8.34 14.02
N SER A 12 9.30 -7.64 13.00
CA SER A 12 8.74 -7.68 11.65
C SER A 12 9.85 -7.75 10.60
N ALA A 13 9.51 -8.24 9.42
CA ALA A 13 10.43 -8.40 8.31
C ALA A 13 9.94 -7.65 7.07
N PHE A 14 10.89 -7.07 6.34
CA PHE A 14 10.67 -6.37 5.09
C PHE A 14 11.73 -6.80 4.07
N HIS A 15 11.60 -6.38 2.81
CA HIS A 15 12.59 -6.68 1.77
C HIS A 15 14.02 -6.22 2.13
N TRP A 16 14.17 -5.22 3.00
CA TRP A 16 15.46 -4.65 3.42
C TRP A 16 15.91 -5.10 4.81
N GLY A 17 15.37 -6.19 5.35
CA GLY A 17 15.82 -6.80 6.60
C GLY A 17 14.74 -6.95 7.66
N THR A 18 15.19 -7.34 8.85
CA THR A 18 14.33 -7.61 10.01
C THR A 18 14.53 -6.53 11.07
N TYR A 19 13.43 -6.04 11.64
CA TYR A 19 13.46 -4.92 12.57
C TYR A 19 12.52 -5.14 13.75
N ARG A 20 12.93 -4.65 14.91
CA ARG A 20 12.10 -4.42 16.08
C ARG A 20 11.30 -3.13 15.85
N VAL A 21 9.98 -3.21 15.93
CA VAL A 21 9.07 -2.09 15.65
C VAL A 21 8.80 -1.31 16.93
N LYS A 22 9.22 -0.05 16.96
CA LYS A 22 8.87 0.88 18.04
C LYS A 22 7.54 1.54 17.75
N VAL A 23 6.64 1.53 18.73
CA VAL A 23 5.30 2.12 18.65
C VAL A 23 5.15 3.14 19.77
N GLU A 24 4.69 4.35 19.43
CA GLU A 24 4.31 5.38 20.38
C GLU A 24 2.84 5.74 20.15
N GLY A 25 1.98 5.47 21.14
CA GLY A 25 0.53 5.55 20.96
C GLY A 25 0.05 4.54 19.93
N ASP A 26 -0.58 5.03 18.87
CA ASP A 26 -1.10 4.26 17.73
C ASP A 26 -0.20 4.35 16.47
N ARG A 27 0.99 4.96 16.58
CA ARG A 27 1.89 5.22 15.46
C ARG A 27 3.20 4.46 15.58
N VAL A 28 3.66 3.89 14.47
CA VAL A 28 5.02 3.39 14.36
C VAL A 28 5.97 4.58 14.40
N SER A 29 6.86 4.61 15.40
CA SER A 29 7.78 5.72 15.64
C SER A 29 9.23 5.39 15.27
N GLY A 30 9.53 4.12 14.99
CA GLY A 30 10.86 3.73 14.53
C GLY A 30 11.01 2.24 14.26
N LEU A 31 12.07 1.92 13.53
CA LEU A 31 12.53 0.57 13.27
C LEU A 31 13.95 0.44 13.84
N ILE A 32 14.12 -0.48 14.80
CA ILE A 32 15.41 -0.80 15.40
C ILE A 32 15.92 -2.07 14.70
N PRO A 33 17.17 -2.09 14.19
CA PRO A 33 17.75 -3.29 13.59
C PRO A 33 17.60 -4.51 14.49
N PHE A 34 17.27 -5.65 13.90
CA PHE A 34 17.26 -6.92 14.62
C PHE A 34 18.65 -7.20 15.21
N GLU A 35 18.69 -7.63 16.46
CA GLU A 35 19.91 -7.76 17.25
C GLU A 35 20.94 -8.77 16.70
N HIS A 36 20.54 -9.61 15.74
CA HIS A 36 21.42 -10.58 15.06
C HIS A 36 21.72 -10.20 13.61
N ASP A 37 21.28 -9.03 13.15
CA ASP A 37 21.66 -8.48 11.85
C ASP A 37 22.96 -7.66 12.01
N GLU A 38 24.06 -8.14 11.43
CA GLU A 38 25.38 -7.51 11.53
C GLU A 38 25.56 -6.34 10.56
N ASP A 39 24.73 -6.24 9.51
CA ASP A 39 24.82 -5.21 8.47
C ASP A 39 23.42 -4.73 8.04
N PRO A 40 22.67 -4.08 8.94
CA PRO A 40 21.30 -3.68 8.67
C PRO A 40 21.23 -2.64 7.55
N SER A 41 20.29 -2.82 6.63
CA SER A 41 20.14 -1.92 5.49
C SER A 41 19.71 -0.52 5.93
N PRO A 42 20.39 0.56 5.49
CA PRO A 42 19.97 1.92 5.80
C PRO A 42 18.61 2.29 5.16
N ILE A 43 18.16 1.52 4.15
CA ILE A 43 16.89 1.76 3.45
C ILE A 43 15.69 1.44 4.35
N GLY A 44 15.82 0.48 5.26
CA GLY A 44 14.71 0.00 6.09
C GLY A 44 14.03 1.10 6.89
N HIS A 45 14.80 2.08 7.37
CA HIS A 45 14.26 3.22 8.13
C HIS A 45 13.24 4.06 7.34
N GLY A 46 13.33 4.10 6.01
CA GLY A 46 12.38 4.85 5.18
C GLY A 46 10.93 4.33 5.25
N ILE A 47 10.71 3.13 5.79
CA ILE A 47 9.37 2.58 5.98
C ILE A 47 8.51 3.47 6.88
N THR A 48 9.09 4.09 7.92
CA THR A 48 8.30 4.94 8.83
C THR A 48 7.76 6.19 8.14
N ASP A 49 8.50 6.71 7.16
CA ASP A 49 8.12 7.94 6.44
C ASP A 49 6.98 7.70 5.45
N VAL A 50 6.85 6.48 4.91
CA VAL A 50 5.86 6.18 3.87
C VAL A 50 4.52 5.67 4.42
N ILE A 51 4.45 5.28 5.69
CA ILE A 51 3.18 4.80 6.31
C ILE A 51 2.12 5.90 6.22
N ASP A 52 2.47 7.13 6.60
CA ASP A 52 1.57 8.30 6.57
C ASP A 52 2.12 9.46 5.72
N GLY A 53 2.97 9.14 4.75
CA GLY A 53 3.57 10.13 3.86
C GLY A 53 2.51 10.86 3.00
N PRO A 54 2.82 12.06 2.48
CA PRO A 54 1.87 12.89 1.73
C PRO A 54 1.39 12.24 0.41
N THR A 55 2.10 11.22 -0.08
CA THR A 55 1.76 10.47 -1.29
C THR A 55 1.10 9.12 -0.99
N ARG A 56 0.73 8.85 0.27
CA ARG A 56 0.03 7.61 0.65
C ARG A 56 -1.37 7.60 0.04
N ILE A 57 -1.71 6.52 -0.66
CA ILE A 57 -3.08 6.28 -1.15
C ILE A 57 -3.95 5.89 0.04
N THR A 58 -5.01 6.67 0.30
CA THR A 58 -5.87 6.55 1.49
C THR A 58 -7.25 5.97 1.21
N ALA A 59 -7.69 5.96 -0.05
CA ALA A 59 -9.02 5.49 -0.45
C ALA A 59 -8.99 4.84 -1.85
N PRO A 60 -10.01 4.04 -2.20
CA PRO A 60 -10.22 3.58 -3.57
C PRO A 60 -10.51 4.75 -4.51
N MET A 61 -9.83 4.77 -5.65
CA MET A 61 -9.89 5.85 -6.61
C MET A 61 -10.13 5.28 -8.02
N ILE A 62 -11.04 5.86 -8.77
CA ILE A 62 -11.33 5.45 -10.16
C ILE A 62 -11.11 6.64 -11.09
N ARG A 63 -10.42 6.41 -12.21
CA ARG A 63 -10.21 7.44 -13.24
C ARG A 63 -11.55 7.93 -13.76
N LYS A 64 -11.75 9.25 -13.79
CA LYS A 64 -13.06 9.88 -14.04
C LYS A 64 -13.81 9.33 -15.25
N SER A 65 -13.20 9.34 -16.44
CA SER A 65 -13.87 8.85 -17.65
C SER A 65 -14.15 7.35 -17.66
N TRP A 66 -13.36 6.54 -16.94
CA TRP A 66 -13.70 5.13 -16.78
C TRP A 66 -14.96 4.97 -15.91
N LEU A 67 -15.08 5.78 -14.85
CA LEU A 67 -16.26 5.75 -13.98
C LEU A 67 -17.53 6.24 -14.68
N GLU A 68 -17.39 7.24 -15.56
CA GLU A 68 -18.51 7.85 -16.29
C GLU A 68 -18.94 7.04 -17.51
N ASP A 69 -17.98 6.57 -18.32
CA ASP A 69 -18.24 6.00 -19.65
C ASP A 69 -17.88 4.50 -19.75
N GLY A 70 -17.31 3.93 -18.68
CA GLY A 70 -17.04 2.51 -18.57
C GLY A 70 -15.74 2.02 -19.26
N PRO A 71 -15.65 0.70 -19.50
CA PRO A 71 -14.45 0.06 -20.02
C PRO A 71 -14.05 0.55 -21.41
N GLY A 72 -12.76 0.83 -21.59
CA GLY A 72 -12.23 1.32 -22.87
C GLY A 72 -12.42 2.81 -23.13
N ALA A 73 -13.12 3.54 -22.26
CA ALA A 73 -13.30 4.98 -22.42
C ALA A 73 -11.98 5.75 -22.31
N HIS A 74 -11.75 6.67 -23.26
CA HIS A 74 -10.69 7.68 -23.20
C HIS A 74 -9.30 7.13 -22.82
N THR A 75 -8.88 6.01 -23.41
CA THR A 75 -7.60 5.36 -23.07
C THR A 75 -6.37 6.23 -23.33
N ASP A 76 -6.47 7.18 -24.25
CA ASP A 76 -5.50 8.21 -24.57
C ASP A 76 -5.22 9.18 -23.41
N ARG A 77 -6.11 9.24 -22.41
CA ARG A 77 -6.02 10.16 -21.27
C ARG A 77 -5.48 9.52 -19.98
N ARG A 78 -5.09 8.24 -20.02
CA ARG A 78 -4.48 7.56 -18.87
C ARG A 78 -3.24 8.33 -18.40
N GLY A 79 -3.18 8.66 -17.10
CA GLY A 79 -2.11 9.44 -16.49
C GLY A 79 -2.31 10.97 -16.53
N ALA A 80 -3.31 11.48 -17.24
CA ALA A 80 -3.61 12.91 -17.33
C ALA A 80 -4.96 13.31 -16.70
N GLU A 81 -5.80 12.34 -16.37
CA GLU A 81 -7.15 12.57 -15.82
C GLU A 81 -7.18 12.62 -14.29
N PRO A 82 -8.17 13.33 -13.73
CA PRO A 82 -8.46 13.25 -12.31
C PRO A 82 -8.99 11.87 -11.94
N PHE A 83 -8.78 11.52 -10.66
CA PHE A 83 -9.40 10.37 -10.04
C PHE A 83 -10.57 10.82 -9.15
N VAL A 84 -11.60 9.99 -9.12
CA VAL A 84 -12.79 10.16 -8.28
C VAL A 84 -12.72 9.14 -7.16
N GLU A 85 -12.83 9.60 -5.92
CA GLU A 85 -12.91 8.73 -4.74
C GLU A 85 -14.24 7.97 -4.73
N VAL A 86 -14.19 6.67 -4.40
CA VAL A 86 -15.36 5.81 -4.30
C VAL A 86 -15.28 4.94 -3.05
N SER A 87 -16.41 4.34 -2.65
CA SER A 87 -16.42 3.35 -1.57
C SER A 87 -15.72 2.06 -1.99
N TRP A 88 -15.23 1.30 -1.00
CA TRP A 88 -14.72 -0.06 -1.22
C TRP A 88 -15.76 -0.96 -1.91
N GLU A 89 -17.01 -0.93 -1.47
CA GLU A 89 -18.12 -1.67 -2.10
C GLU A 89 -18.25 -1.35 -3.60
N THR A 90 -18.12 -0.06 -3.96
CA THR A 90 -18.18 0.35 -5.37
C THR A 90 -16.97 -0.16 -6.15
N ALA A 91 -15.76 -0.01 -5.61
CA ALA A 91 -14.53 -0.43 -6.28
C ALA A 91 -14.50 -1.95 -6.49
N GLU A 92 -14.84 -2.73 -5.46
CA GLU A 92 -14.88 -4.19 -5.51
C GLU A 92 -15.92 -4.69 -6.52
N ARG A 93 -17.12 -4.11 -6.50
CA ARG A 93 -18.18 -4.45 -7.45
C ARG A 93 -17.72 -4.21 -8.89
N LEU A 94 -17.13 -3.04 -9.18
CA LEU A 94 -16.67 -2.69 -10.53
C LEU A 94 -15.55 -3.61 -11.02
N VAL A 95 -14.61 -3.98 -10.15
CA VAL A 95 -13.55 -4.96 -10.49
C VAL A 95 -14.16 -6.34 -10.77
N ALA A 96 -15.09 -6.80 -9.93
CA ALA A 96 -15.75 -8.09 -10.11
C ALA A 96 -16.59 -8.16 -11.40
N GLU A 97 -17.35 -7.10 -11.70
CA GLU A 97 -18.11 -6.95 -12.94
C GLU A 97 -17.20 -7.03 -14.17
N GLU A 98 -16.06 -6.34 -14.15
CA GLU A 98 -15.11 -6.36 -15.27
C GLU A 98 -14.41 -7.71 -15.44
N LEU A 99 -13.98 -8.34 -14.35
CA LEU A 99 -13.43 -9.69 -14.42
C LEU A 99 -14.46 -10.66 -14.99
N THR A 100 -15.71 -10.57 -14.54
CA THR A 100 -16.81 -11.41 -15.05
C THR A 100 -17.03 -11.17 -16.54
N ARG A 101 -17.11 -9.91 -16.98
CA ARG A 101 -17.30 -9.54 -18.38
C ARG A 101 -16.15 -10.06 -19.24
N VAL A 102 -14.90 -9.86 -18.82
CA VAL A 102 -13.72 -10.28 -19.57
C VAL A 102 -13.66 -11.80 -19.68
N CYS A 103 -13.89 -12.54 -18.59
CA CYS A 103 -13.94 -14.00 -18.64
C CYS A 103 -15.06 -14.51 -19.55
N ALA A 104 -16.24 -13.88 -19.51
CA ALA A 104 -17.38 -14.26 -20.36
C ALA A 104 -17.14 -13.96 -21.85
N GLU A 105 -16.48 -12.85 -22.18
CA GLU A 105 -16.23 -12.44 -23.56
C GLU A 105 -14.98 -13.07 -24.19
N TYR A 106 -13.91 -13.29 -23.41
CA TYR A 106 -12.59 -13.68 -23.93
C TYR A 106 -12.06 -14.99 -23.36
N GLY A 107 -12.74 -15.58 -22.38
CA GLY A 107 -12.31 -16.81 -21.71
C GLY A 107 -11.23 -16.58 -20.65
N ASN A 108 -11.05 -17.59 -19.80
CA ASN A 108 -10.07 -17.62 -18.72
C ASN A 108 -9.55 -19.04 -18.45
N GLU A 109 -9.60 -19.91 -19.47
CA GLU A 109 -9.06 -21.27 -19.44
C GLU A 109 -7.54 -21.30 -19.58
#